data_AF-A0A6B3M324-F1
#
_entry.id   AF-A0A6B3M324-F1
#
_cell.length_a   1.000
_cell.length_b   1.000
_cell.length_c   1.000
_cell.angle_alpha   90.00
_cell.angle_beta   90.00
_cell.angle_gamma   90.00
#
_symmetry.space_group_name_H-M   'P 1'
#
loop_
_entity.id
_entity.type
_entity.pdbx_description
1 polymer ?
#
loop_
_entity_poly.entity_id
_entity_poly.type
_entity_poly.pdbx_seq_one_letter_code
_entity_poly.pdbx_strand_id
1 'polypeptide(L)'
;MTTDRPDQYLNSIVHCIEKSAKKIVFIQVEDSRTEPVKLNLLRANVYNLLENLSAGVYKYYTGAFKDKVVHLDTEYNADDLAKLKAKYSLCLTDGIDWTVERVQYLNLRPYISALGKRKGIIVDVTSVSKVYIGDIFACSLLENIDQLYTFELLVQPDFDKPWKTLIHELAKGQAYRYTNLVETPIFKESNKSILLRTTPLLLSIVGTVLFVAVTLTATLILGFSSVFIQVVSTIGTVLGIISFFLVYFPVRGK
;
A
#
# COMPACT_ATOMS: atom_id res chain seq x y z
N MET A 1 -17.32 -5.55 0.37
CA MET A 1 -17.60 -5.58 1.82
C MET A 1 -16.89 -6.77 2.46
N THR A 2 -15.77 -6.55 3.14
CA THR A 2 -14.96 -7.58 3.85
C THR A 2 -14.53 -7.11 5.24
N THR A 3 -15.34 -6.25 5.86
CA THR A 3 -14.97 -5.44 7.03
C THR A 3 -15.11 -6.13 8.38
N ASP A 4 -15.80 -7.28 8.42
CA ASP A 4 -16.08 -8.00 9.67
C ASP A 4 -15.23 -9.27 9.83
N ARG A 5 -14.22 -9.47 8.97
CA ARG A 5 -13.38 -10.68 8.94
C ARG A 5 -12.01 -10.41 9.57
N PRO A 6 -11.84 -10.53 10.89
CA PRO A 6 -10.56 -10.30 11.56
C PRO A 6 -9.44 -11.22 11.05
N ASP A 7 -9.79 -12.44 10.60
CA ASP A 7 -8.86 -13.45 10.09
C ASP A 7 -7.94 -12.93 8.97
N GLN A 8 -8.47 -12.06 8.09
CA GLN A 8 -7.72 -11.50 6.97
C GLN A 8 -6.55 -10.61 7.41
N TYR A 9 -6.67 -9.99 8.59
CA TYR A 9 -5.67 -9.08 9.14
C TYR A 9 -4.69 -9.80 10.07
N LEU A 10 -5.16 -10.87 10.72
CA LEU A 10 -4.45 -11.53 11.80
C LEU A 10 -3.06 -12.01 11.38
N ASN A 11 -2.98 -12.67 10.22
CA ASN A 11 -1.74 -13.25 9.73
C ASN A 11 -0.65 -12.19 9.50
N SER A 12 -0.98 -11.10 8.80
CA SER A 12 -0.04 -9.99 8.59
C SER A 12 0.39 -9.34 9.90
N ILE A 13 -0.56 -9.11 10.81
CA ILE A 13 -0.27 -8.46 12.10
C ILE A 13 0.67 -9.31 12.95
N VAL A 14 0.35 -10.59 13.13
CA VAL A 14 1.21 -11.52 13.89
C VAL A 14 2.58 -11.62 13.24
N HIS A 15 2.65 -11.72 11.91
CA HIS A 15 3.92 -11.74 11.19
C HIS A 15 4.78 -10.51 11.49
N CYS A 16 4.17 -9.32 11.47
CA CYS A 16 4.86 -8.07 11.74
C CYS A 16 5.29 -7.95 13.21
N ILE A 17 4.46 -8.41 14.16
CA ILE A 17 4.80 -8.42 15.59
C ILE A 17 5.99 -9.36 15.86
N GLU A 18 6.02 -10.54 15.26
CA GLU A 18 7.19 -11.45 15.31
C GLU A 18 8.47 -10.82 14.74
N LYS A 19 8.31 -9.84 13.84
CA LYS A 19 9.38 -9.01 13.28
C LYS A 19 9.61 -7.71 14.06
N SER A 20 9.17 -7.65 15.32
CA SER A 20 9.36 -6.55 16.26
C SER A 20 8.51 -5.29 15.99
N ALA A 21 7.40 -5.41 15.27
CA ALA A 21 6.43 -4.31 15.18
C ALA A 21 5.81 -4.02 16.57
N LYS A 22 5.91 -2.77 17.01
CA LYS A 22 5.37 -2.30 18.31
C LYS A 22 4.15 -1.40 18.17
N LYS A 23 3.73 -1.11 16.93
CA LYS A 23 2.57 -0.28 16.66
C LYS A 23 1.82 -0.81 15.45
N ILE A 24 0.54 -1.07 15.63
CA ILE A 24 -0.40 -1.51 14.60
C ILE A 24 -1.41 -0.39 14.37
N VAL A 25 -1.49 0.09 13.13
CA VAL A 25 -2.42 1.16 12.74
C VAL A 25 -3.39 0.62 11.72
N PHE A 26 -4.68 0.62 12.06
CA PHE A 26 -5.74 0.29 11.10
C PHE A 26 -6.13 1.56 10.36
N ILE A 27 -5.95 1.56 9.05
CA ILE A 27 -6.21 2.73 8.21
C ILE A 27 -7.40 2.44 7.31
N GLN A 28 -8.39 3.33 7.29
CA GLN A 28 -9.46 3.33 6.29
C GLN A 28 -9.30 4.53 5.38
N VAL A 29 -9.28 4.26 4.08
CA VAL A 29 -9.42 5.30 3.05
C VAL A 29 -10.91 5.59 2.86
N GLU A 30 -11.32 6.81 3.16
CA GLU A 30 -12.71 7.26 3.04
C GLU A 30 -12.98 7.90 1.68
N ASP A 31 -13.99 7.39 0.99
CA ASP A 31 -14.48 7.91 -0.29
C ASP A 31 -15.94 7.50 -0.48
N SER A 32 -16.65 8.24 -1.32
CA SER A 32 -17.97 7.94 -1.87
C SER A 32 -18.07 6.56 -2.55
N ARG A 33 -16.95 6.01 -3.03
CA ARG A 33 -16.89 4.73 -3.76
C ARG A 33 -17.00 3.49 -2.87
N THR A 34 -16.82 3.64 -1.56
CA THR A 34 -16.80 2.50 -0.63
C THR A 34 -17.60 2.78 0.61
N GLU A 35 -18.36 1.79 1.04
CA GLU A 35 -19.09 1.87 2.29
C GLU A 35 -18.11 1.97 3.49
N PRO A 36 -18.47 2.78 4.50
CA PRO A 36 -17.60 3.01 5.64
C PRO A 36 -17.44 1.75 6.50
N VAL A 37 -16.20 1.49 6.90
CA VAL A 37 -15.84 0.38 7.78
C VAL A 37 -16.00 0.80 9.24
N LYS A 38 -16.55 -0.08 10.07
CA LYS A 38 -16.50 0.09 11.54
C LYS A 38 -15.12 -0.29 12.06
N LEU A 39 -14.09 0.50 11.73
CA LEU A 39 -12.68 0.22 12.07
C LEU A 39 -12.45 -0.11 13.56
N ASN A 40 -13.11 0.60 14.48
CA ASN A 40 -12.98 0.34 15.91
C ASN A 40 -13.50 -1.06 16.29
N LEU A 41 -14.60 -1.50 15.65
CA LEU A 41 -15.14 -2.84 15.84
C LEU A 41 -14.21 -3.89 15.20
N LEU A 42 -13.67 -3.62 14.02
CA LEU A 42 -12.68 -4.50 13.39
C LEU A 42 -11.45 -4.68 14.27
N ARG A 43 -10.87 -3.58 14.78
CA ARG A 43 -9.73 -3.63 15.71
C ARG A 43 -10.07 -4.46 16.95
N ALA A 44 -11.24 -4.23 17.55
CA ALA A 44 -11.69 -5.01 18.69
C ALA A 44 -11.87 -6.50 18.34
N ASN A 45 -12.42 -6.82 17.17
CA ASN A 45 -12.58 -8.20 16.73
C ASN A 45 -11.25 -8.91 16.49
N VAL A 46 -10.26 -8.22 15.90
CA VAL A 46 -8.89 -8.77 15.72
C VAL A 46 -8.24 -9.01 17.08
N TYR A 47 -8.33 -8.05 18.00
CA TYR A 47 -7.78 -8.18 19.35
C TYR A 47 -8.44 -9.33 20.11
N ASN A 48 -9.77 -9.40 20.11
CA ASN A 48 -10.53 -10.50 20.72
C ASN A 48 -10.18 -11.86 20.08
N LEU A 49 -9.91 -11.91 18.77
CA LEU A 49 -9.47 -13.14 18.12
C LEU A 49 -8.08 -13.57 18.60
N LEU A 50 -7.14 -12.63 18.78
CA LEU A 50 -5.84 -12.90 19.41
C LEU A 50 -6.00 -13.43 20.83
N GLU A 51 -6.86 -12.82 21.65
CA GLU A 51 -7.15 -13.27 23.02
C GLU A 51 -7.71 -14.70 23.03
N ASN A 52 -8.72 -14.97 22.21
CA ASN A 52 -9.32 -16.30 22.11
C ASN A 52 -8.27 -17.34 21.69
N LEU A 53 -7.45 -17.05 20.68
CA LEU A 53 -6.40 -17.96 20.23
C LEU A 53 -5.33 -18.17 21.30
N SER A 54 -4.98 -17.13 22.06
CA SER A 54 -4.07 -17.26 23.20
C SER A 54 -4.63 -18.14 24.33
N ALA A 55 -5.95 -18.27 24.42
CA ALA A 55 -6.64 -19.20 25.31
C ALA A 55 -6.86 -20.59 24.70
N GLY A 56 -6.49 -20.81 23.43
CA GLY A 56 -6.70 -22.08 22.70
C GLY A 56 -8.12 -22.23 22.16
N VAL A 57 -8.75 -21.12 21.79
CA VAL A 57 -10.13 -21.07 21.33
C VAL A 57 -10.19 -20.31 20.01
N TYR A 58 -11.00 -20.78 19.07
CA TYR A 58 -11.31 -20.04 17.85
C TYR A 58 -12.78 -19.61 17.87
N LYS A 59 -13.03 -18.32 17.60
CA LYS A 59 -14.38 -17.76 17.47
C LYS A 59 -14.63 -17.39 16.01
N TYR A 60 -15.76 -17.83 15.48
CA TYR A 60 -16.23 -17.42 14.16
C TYR A 60 -16.82 -16.01 14.19
N TYR A 61 -16.34 -15.12 13.31
CA TYR A 61 -16.83 -13.74 13.23
C TYR A 61 -17.80 -13.50 12.07
N THR A 62 -17.85 -14.40 11.08
CA THR A 62 -18.68 -14.25 9.89
C THR A 62 -19.32 -15.57 9.44
N GLY A 63 -20.29 -15.46 8.51
CA GLY A 63 -20.97 -16.61 7.92
C GLY A 63 -22.06 -17.20 8.81
N ALA A 64 -22.55 -18.39 8.42
CA ALA A 64 -23.61 -19.10 9.15
C ALA A 64 -23.21 -19.52 10.57
N PHE A 65 -21.91 -19.63 10.83
CA PHE A 65 -21.36 -20.01 12.13
C PHE A 65 -20.95 -18.81 12.99
N LYS A 66 -21.36 -17.59 12.65
CA LYS A 66 -21.02 -16.40 13.44
C LYS A 66 -21.32 -16.62 14.93
N ASP A 67 -20.39 -16.20 15.78
CA ASP A 67 -20.38 -16.36 17.24
C ASP A 67 -20.22 -17.81 17.74
N LYS A 68 -20.12 -18.81 16.86
CA LYS A 68 -19.71 -20.17 17.23
C LYS A 68 -18.28 -20.15 17.76
N VAL A 69 -18.09 -20.91 18.84
CA VAL A 69 -16.80 -21.09 19.50
C VAL A 69 -16.33 -22.53 19.29
N VAL A 70 -15.06 -22.71 18.95
CA VAL A 70 -14.40 -24.00 18.79
C VAL A 70 -13.23 -24.06 19.76
N HIS A 71 -13.23 -25.07 20.62
CA HIS A 71 -12.10 -25.34 21.51
C HIS A 71 -11.05 -26.15 20.74
N LEU A 72 -9.84 -25.59 20.64
CA LEU A 72 -8.78 -26.13 19.81
C LEU A 72 -8.06 -27.32 20.49
N ASP A 73 -8.30 -27.58 21.77
CA ASP A 73 -7.84 -28.80 22.45
C ASP A 73 -8.44 -30.09 21.87
N THR A 74 -9.57 -30.01 21.18
CA THR A 74 -10.15 -31.14 20.43
C THR A 74 -9.49 -31.39 19.08
N GLU A 75 -8.73 -30.41 18.56
CA GLU A 75 -8.10 -30.45 17.24
C GLU A 75 -6.58 -30.62 17.31
N TYR A 76 -5.96 -30.23 18.43
CA TYR A 76 -4.51 -30.24 18.64
C TYR A 76 -4.10 -31.09 19.84
N ASN A 77 -2.92 -31.70 19.76
CA ASN A 77 -2.27 -32.28 20.94
C ASN A 77 -1.83 -31.15 21.91
N ALA A 78 -1.50 -31.53 23.15
CA ALA A 78 -1.17 -30.57 24.20
C ALA A 78 0.04 -29.68 23.86
N ASP A 79 1.07 -30.24 23.21
CA ASP A 79 2.30 -29.52 22.88
C ASP A 79 2.07 -28.47 21.79
N ASP A 80 1.36 -28.83 20.72
CA ASP A 80 1.07 -27.91 19.62
C ASP A 80 0.07 -26.82 20.05
N LEU A 81 -0.89 -27.17 20.91
CA LEU A 81 -1.77 -26.20 21.53
C LEU A 81 -1.00 -25.20 22.39
N ALA A 82 -0.01 -25.67 23.18
CA ALA A 82 0.81 -24.79 24.00
C ALA A 82 1.65 -23.82 23.13
N LYS A 83 2.23 -24.30 22.03
CA LYS A 83 2.95 -23.45 21.06
C LYS A 83 2.04 -22.39 20.44
N LEU A 84 0.82 -22.79 20.04
CA LEU A 84 -0.20 -21.89 19.50
C LEU A 84 -0.52 -20.79 20.51
N LYS A 85 -0.87 -21.17 21.74
CA LYS A 85 -1.21 -20.22 22.82
C LYS A 85 -0.07 -19.21 23.03
N ALA A 86 1.16 -19.70 23.17
CA ALA A 86 2.34 -18.86 23.38
C ALA A 86 2.57 -17.86 22.22
N LYS A 87 2.39 -18.31 20.96
CA LYS A 87 2.52 -17.46 19.76
C LYS A 87 1.58 -16.26 19.82
N TYR A 88 0.33 -16.49 20.19
CA TYR A 88 -0.68 -15.43 20.24
C TYR A 88 -0.60 -14.58 21.51
N SER A 89 -0.21 -15.15 22.66
CA SER A 89 0.04 -14.38 23.89
C SER A 89 1.12 -13.31 23.70
N LEU A 90 2.14 -13.59 22.90
CA LEU A 90 3.19 -12.63 22.53
C LEU A 90 2.64 -11.38 21.81
N CYS A 91 1.50 -11.50 21.13
CA CYS A 91 0.86 -10.39 20.43
C CYS A 91 0.00 -9.50 21.33
N LEU A 92 -0.22 -9.92 22.60
CA LEU A 92 -1.07 -9.23 23.58
C LEU A 92 -0.24 -8.47 24.64
N THR A 93 1.07 -8.40 24.49
CA THR A 93 1.94 -7.70 25.45
C THR A 93 1.69 -6.18 25.43
N ASP A 94 1.79 -5.53 26.60
CA ASP A 94 1.58 -4.09 26.80
C ASP A 94 2.49 -3.18 25.94
N GLY A 95 3.54 -3.74 25.33
CA GLY A 95 4.46 -3.02 24.45
C GLY A 95 3.95 -2.78 23.02
N ILE A 96 2.75 -3.23 22.67
CA ILE A 96 2.17 -3.10 21.33
C ILE A 96 1.00 -2.10 21.35
N ASP A 97 1.17 -0.97 20.68
CA ASP A 97 0.15 0.06 20.52
C ASP A 97 -0.80 -0.25 19.34
N TRP A 98 -2.10 -0.06 19.54
CA TRP A 98 -3.14 -0.39 18.55
C TRP A 98 -4.00 0.84 18.29
N THR A 99 -3.80 1.50 17.14
CA THR A 99 -4.51 2.72 16.77
C THR A 99 -5.36 2.56 15.51
N VAL A 100 -6.31 3.47 15.34
CA VAL A 100 -7.19 3.55 14.18
C VAL A 100 -7.07 4.93 13.58
N GLU A 101 -6.93 5.01 12.26
CA GLU A 101 -6.86 6.24 11.52
C GLU A 101 -7.80 6.20 10.30
N ARG A 102 -8.39 7.36 9.99
CA ARG A 102 -9.26 7.55 8.83
C ARG A 102 -8.64 8.63 7.96
N VAL A 103 -8.52 8.34 6.67
CA VAL A 103 -7.85 9.19 5.71
C VAL A 103 -8.81 9.41 4.55
N GLN A 104 -9.21 10.65 4.31
CA GLN A 104 -9.98 10.97 3.11
C GLN A 104 -9.13 10.65 1.87
N TYR A 105 -9.73 10.08 0.83
CA TYR A 105 -9.03 9.69 -0.39
C TYR A 105 -8.19 10.83 -1.01
N LEU A 106 -8.74 12.05 -1.03
CA LEU A 106 -8.02 13.25 -1.50
C LEU A 106 -6.73 13.55 -0.72
N ASN A 107 -6.67 13.13 0.54
CA ASN A 107 -5.55 13.31 1.45
C ASN A 107 -4.63 12.07 1.52
N LEU A 108 -4.88 11.03 0.71
CA LEU A 108 -4.11 9.78 0.74
C LEU A 108 -2.62 10.01 0.45
N ARG A 109 -2.30 10.79 -0.59
CA ARG A 109 -0.91 11.08 -0.93
C ARG A 109 -0.19 11.89 0.17
N PRO A 110 -0.71 13.03 0.65
CA PRO A 110 -0.11 13.75 1.78
C PRO A 110 0.10 12.86 3.02
N TYR A 111 -0.87 11.99 3.30
CA TYR A 111 -0.79 11.06 4.43
C TYR A 111 0.35 10.04 4.25
N ILE A 112 0.44 9.41 3.08
CA ILE A 112 1.52 8.47 2.74
C ILE A 112 2.88 9.19 2.75
N SER A 113 2.98 10.43 2.25
CA SER A 113 4.19 11.24 2.33
C SER A 113 4.63 11.50 3.78
N ALA A 114 3.68 11.79 4.68
CA ALA A 114 3.96 11.95 6.10
C ALA A 114 4.44 10.63 6.76
N LEU A 115 3.91 9.49 6.31
CA LEU A 115 4.40 8.18 6.71
C LEU A 115 5.83 7.94 6.21
N GLY A 116 6.14 8.18 4.94
CA GLY A 116 7.47 7.95 4.35
C GLY A 116 8.63 8.68 5.06
N LYS A 117 8.33 9.74 5.83
CA LYS A 117 9.31 10.44 6.67
C LYS A 117 9.74 9.65 7.92
N ARG A 118 8.98 8.65 8.35
CA ARG A 118 9.32 7.82 9.53
C ARG A 118 10.05 6.55 9.07
N LYS A 119 11.02 6.10 9.87
CA LYS A 119 11.77 4.87 9.58
C LYS A 119 11.02 3.63 10.08
N GLY A 120 11.19 2.51 9.36
CA GLY A 120 10.68 1.20 9.79
C GLY A 120 9.17 1.04 9.69
N ILE A 121 8.50 1.81 8.82
CA ILE A 121 7.08 1.59 8.53
C ILE A 121 6.95 0.44 7.55
N ILE A 122 5.95 -0.40 7.77
CA ILE A 122 5.47 -1.39 6.82
C ILE A 122 4.04 -0.98 6.45
N VAL A 123 3.79 -0.80 5.16
CA VAL A 123 2.44 -0.61 4.62
C VAL A 123 1.92 -1.97 4.17
N ASP A 124 0.92 -2.51 4.86
CA ASP A 124 0.29 -3.77 4.49
C ASP A 124 -1.00 -3.51 3.72
N VAL A 125 -1.13 -4.11 2.53
CA VAL A 125 -2.31 -3.96 1.67
C VAL A 125 -3.13 -5.26 1.51
N THR A 126 -2.89 -6.25 2.38
CA THR A 126 -3.51 -7.59 2.31
C THR A 126 -5.05 -7.52 2.23
N SER A 127 -5.65 -6.71 3.10
CA SER A 127 -7.11 -6.62 3.23
C SER A 127 -7.69 -5.35 2.58
N VAL A 128 -6.91 -4.66 1.76
CA VAL A 128 -7.33 -3.42 1.11
C VAL A 128 -8.24 -3.75 -0.09
N SER A 129 -9.28 -2.94 -0.30
CA SER A 129 -10.11 -3.04 -1.49
C SER A 129 -9.27 -2.85 -2.76
N LYS A 130 -9.45 -3.72 -3.76
CA LYS A 130 -8.70 -3.69 -5.02
C LYS A 130 -8.66 -2.31 -5.69
N VAL A 131 -9.71 -1.50 -5.50
CA VAL A 131 -9.84 -0.14 -6.04
C VAL A 131 -8.74 0.79 -5.51
N TYR A 132 -8.29 0.61 -4.26
CA TYR A 132 -7.31 1.49 -3.62
C TYR A 132 -5.87 0.96 -3.67
N ILE A 133 -5.67 -0.33 -3.95
CA ILE A 133 -4.31 -0.92 -3.96
C ILE A 133 -3.42 -0.17 -4.95
N GLY A 134 -3.91 0.10 -6.16
CA GLY A 134 -3.14 0.84 -7.18
C GLY A 134 -2.79 2.27 -6.75
N ASP A 135 -3.69 2.96 -6.06
CA ASP A 135 -3.47 4.34 -5.62
C ASP A 135 -2.51 4.41 -4.43
N ILE A 136 -2.68 3.54 -3.43
CA ILE A 136 -1.76 3.41 -2.30
C ILE A 136 -0.36 3.08 -2.81
N PHE A 137 -0.30 2.13 -3.74
CA PHE A 137 0.94 1.73 -4.39
C PHE A 137 1.61 2.89 -5.12
N ALA A 138 0.90 3.58 -6.02
CA ALA A 138 1.44 4.72 -6.76
C ALA A 138 1.95 5.83 -5.81
N CYS A 139 1.20 6.11 -4.75
CA CYS A 139 1.61 7.08 -3.72
C CYS A 139 2.86 6.63 -2.97
N SER A 140 2.92 5.35 -2.54
CA SER A 140 4.12 4.79 -1.88
C SER A 140 5.36 4.91 -2.76
N LEU A 141 5.24 4.69 -4.08
CA LEU A 141 6.35 4.83 -5.01
C LEU A 141 6.86 6.26 -5.16
N LEU A 142 5.93 7.20 -5.36
CA LEU A 142 6.29 8.62 -5.49
C LEU A 142 6.97 9.16 -4.24
N GLU A 143 6.62 8.62 -3.07
CA GLU A 143 7.16 9.02 -1.77
C GLU A 143 8.30 8.10 -1.29
N ASN A 144 8.84 7.23 -2.16
CA ASN A 144 9.96 6.32 -1.90
C ASN A 144 9.77 5.37 -0.70
N ILE A 145 8.55 4.88 -0.49
CA ILE A 145 8.26 3.84 0.49
C ILE A 145 8.48 2.48 -0.18
N ASP A 146 9.55 1.81 0.20
CA ASP A 146 9.96 0.50 -0.31
C ASP A 146 9.35 -0.68 0.48
N GLN A 147 8.84 -0.44 1.68
CA GLN A 147 8.23 -1.44 2.55
C GLN A 147 6.71 -1.56 2.35
N LEU A 148 6.28 -2.00 1.15
CA LEU A 148 4.88 -2.20 0.82
C LEU A 148 4.58 -3.69 0.60
N TYR A 149 3.82 -4.29 1.49
CA TYR A 149 3.67 -5.74 1.58
C TYR A 149 2.23 -6.23 1.45
N THR A 150 2.11 -7.50 1.09
CA THR A 150 0.86 -8.26 1.15
C THR A 150 1.12 -9.66 1.66
N PHE A 151 0.17 -10.22 2.41
CA PHE A 151 0.20 -11.60 2.86
C PHE A 151 -0.56 -12.50 1.89
N GLU A 152 0.18 -13.40 1.25
CA GLU A 152 -0.33 -14.31 0.23
C GLU A 152 -0.38 -15.73 0.78
N LEU A 153 -1.56 -16.35 0.76
CA LEU A 153 -1.70 -17.78 0.97
C LEU A 153 -1.30 -18.52 -0.31
N LEU A 154 -0.37 -19.47 -0.19
CA LEU A 154 0.07 -20.33 -1.28
C LEU A 154 -0.69 -21.66 -1.35
N VAL A 155 -1.52 -21.91 -0.34
CA VAL A 155 -2.37 -23.10 -0.22
C VAL A 155 -3.83 -22.72 -0.35
N GLN A 156 -4.65 -23.66 -0.80
CA GLN A 156 -6.09 -23.47 -0.85
C GLN A 156 -6.65 -23.40 0.57
N PRO A 157 -7.41 -22.34 0.92
CA PRO A 157 -7.99 -22.20 2.25
C PRO A 157 -9.09 -23.25 2.49
N ASP A 158 -9.06 -23.87 3.66
CA ASP A 158 -10.13 -24.71 4.20
C ASP A 158 -11.12 -23.82 4.97
N PHE A 159 -12.30 -23.62 4.41
CA PHE A 159 -13.34 -22.78 5.00
C PHE A 159 -14.17 -23.48 6.08
N ASP A 160 -14.10 -24.81 6.17
CA ASP A 160 -14.74 -25.59 7.24
C ASP A 160 -13.91 -25.56 8.52
N LYS A 161 -12.58 -25.43 8.37
CA LYS A 161 -11.61 -25.26 9.46
C LYS A 161 -10.76 -24.00 9.27
N PRO A 162 -11.35 -22.80 9.37
CA PRO A 162 -10.66 -21.55 9.05
C PRO A 162 -9.44 -21.27 9.93
N TRP A 163 -9.37 -21.80 11.16
CA TRP A 163 -8.18 -21.70 12.00
C TRP A 163 -6.94 -22.32 11.33
N LYS A 164 -7.12 -23.28 10.42
CA LYS A 164 -6.02 -23.88 9.66
C LYS A 164 -5.40 -22.95 8.62
N THR A 165 -6.06 -21.84 8.32
CA THR A 165 -5.56 -20.79 7.42
C THR A 165 -4.81 -19.69 8.16
N LEU A 166 -4.62 -19.84 9.48
CA LEU A 166 -3.93 -18.87 10.31
C LEU A 166 -2.45 -19.22 10.44
N ILE A 167 -1.62 -18.20 10.66
CA ILE A 167 -0.16 -18.26 10.62
C ILE A 167 0.49 -19.29 11.57
N HIS A 168 -0.21 -19.84 12.55
CA HIS A 168 0.33 -20.93 13.38
C HIS A 168 0.41 -22.27 12.63
N GLU A 169 -0.47 -22.52 11.66
CA GLU A 169 -0.43 -23.70 10.77
C GLU A 169 0.46 -23.50 9.53
N LEU A 170 0.79 -22.24 9.22
CA LEU A 170 1.40 -21.92 7.93
C LEU A 170 2.92 -21.87 8.03
N ALA A 171 3.60 -22.78 7.33
CA ALA A 171 5.04 -22.72 7.14
C ALA A 171 5.42 -21.60 6.14
N LYS A 172 6.30 -20.68 6.57
CA LYS A 172 6.76 -19.56 5.73
C LYS A 172 7.47 -20.05 4.47
N GLY A 173 7.10 -19.51 3.31
CA GLY A 173 7.66 -19.85 2.01
C GLY A 173 7.04 -21.09 1.35
N GLN A 174 6.34 -21.93 2.12
CA GLN A 174 5.62 -23.11 1.63
C GLN A 174 4.11 -22.86 1.57
N ALA A 175 3.51 -22.49 2.71
CA ALA A 175 2.07 -22.29 2.83
C ALA A 175 1.66 -20.81 2.70
N TYR A 176 2.59 -19.89 2.96
CA TYR A 176 2.36 -18.46 2.77
C TYR A 176 3.61 -17.69 2.38
N ARG A 177 3.43 -16.51 1.79
CA ARG A 177 4.48 -15.51 1.57
C ARG A 177 4.04 -14.15 2.09
N TYR A 178 4.97 -13.45 2.69
CA TYR A 178 4.83 -12.03 2.98
C TYR A 178 5.65 -11.28 1.93
N THR A 179 4.97 -10.89 0.85
CA THR A 179 5.61 -10.46 -0.39
C THR A 179 5.71 -8.94 -0.40
N ASN A 180 6.92 -8.41 -0.59
CA ASN A 180 7.11 -7.00 -0.91
C ASN A 180 6.68 -6.76 -2.35
N LEU A 181 5.61 -5.98 -2.54
CA LEU A 181 5.07 -5.66 -3.86
C LEU A 181 6.09 -4.90 -4.73
N VAL A 182 6.97 -4.10 -4.10
CA VAL A 182 8.04 -3.31 -4.75
C VAL A 182 9.19 -4.19 -5.24
N GLU A 183 9.24 -5.46 -4.85
CA GLU A 183 10.29 -6.37 -5.32
C GLU A 183 9.84 -7.29 -6.45
N THR A 184 8.52 -7.32 -6.71
CA THR A 184 7.93 -8.21 -7.71
C THR A 184 8.37 -7.86 -9.14
N PRO A 185 8.51 -8.85 -10.05
CA PRO A 185 8.91 -8.60 -11.44
C PRO A 185 7.98 -7.63 -12.18
N ILE A 186 6.65 -7.84 -12.03
CA ILE A 186 5.59 -6.99 -12.60
C ILE A 186 5.82 -5.53 -12.22
N PHE A 187 6.23 -5.30 -10.99
CA PHE A 187 6.51 -3.97 -10.51
C PHE A 187 7.83 -3.41 -11.04
N LYS A 188 8.92 -4.18 -11.06
CA LYS A 188 10.20 -3.71 -11.62
C LYS A 188 10.03 -3.24 -13.06
N GLU A 189 9.17 -3.92 -13.83
CA GLU A 189 8.78 -3.50 -15.18
C GLU A 189 7.92 -2.23 -15.17
N SER A 190 6.92 -2.14 -14.30
CA SER A 190 6.06 -0.96 -14.16
C SER A 190 6.83 0.30 -13.75
N ASN A 191 7.74 0.20 -12.78
CA ASN A 191 8.59 1.31 -12.34
C ASN A 191 9.50 1.81 -13.47
N LYS A 192 10.15 0.88 -14.19
CA LYS A 192 10.93 1.22 -15.40
C LYS A 192 10.06 1.95 -16.42
N SER A 193 8.84 1.48 -16.68
CA SER A 193 7.93 2.13 -17.62
C SER A 193 7.50 3.53 -17.18
N ILE A 194 7.27 3.76 -15.88
CA ILE A 194 6.90 5.08 -15.34
C ILE A 194 8.08 6.04 -15.48
N LEU A 195 9.28 5.62 -15.08
CA LEU A 195 10.50 6.44 -15.19
C LEU A 195 10.87 6.73 -16.65
N LEU A 196 10.76 5.76 -17.55
CA LEU A 196 10.99 5.95 -18.99
C LEU A 196 9.98 6.93 -19.61
N ARG A 197 8.76 7.01 -19.08
CA ARG A 197 7.73 7.94 -19.56
C ARG A 197 7.93 9.37 -19.02
N THR A 198 8.51 9.53 -17.83
CA THR A 198 8.80 10.85 -17.23
C THR A 198 10.17 11.41 -17.63
N THR A 199 11.12 10.58 -18.05
CA THR A 199 12.46 11.04 -18.50
C THR A 199 12.40 12.01 -19.69
N PRO A 200 11.58 11.80 -20.74
CA PRO A 200 11.40 12.76 -21.83
C PRO A 200 10.84 14.10 -21.35
N LEU A 201 9.97 14.09 -20.34
CA LEU A 201 9.40 15.30 -19.75
C LEU A 201 10.46 16.07 -18.95
N LEU A 202 11.29 15.37 -18.18
CA LEU A 202 12.39 16.00 -17.43
C LEU A 202 13.46 16.57 -18.36
N LEU A 203 13.84 15.82 -19.42
CA LEU A 203 14.71 16.31 -20.50
C LEU A 203 14.11 17.52 -21.23
N SER A 204 12.79 17.51 -21.49
CA SER A 204 12.09 18.62 -22.10
C SER A 204 12.10 19.86 -21.21
N ILE A 205 11.88 19.72 -19.89
CA ILE A 205 11.95 20.83 -18.94
C ILE A 205 13.38 21.41 -18.90
N VAL A 206 14.40 20.56 -18.73
CA VAL A 206 15.81 21.00 -18.70
C VAL A 206 16.19 21.68 -20.02
N GLY A 207 15.84 21.09 -21.15
CA GLY A 207 16.09 21.66 -22.48
C GLY A 207 15.38 22.99 -22.69
N THR A 208 14.14 23.14 -22.20
CA THR A 208 13.38 24.40 -22.27
C THR A 208 14.04 25.48 -21.43
N VAL A 209 14.45 25.17 -20.19
CA VAL A 209 15.16 26.12 -19.32
C VAL A 209 16.46 26.58 -19.97
N LEU A 210 17.23 25.66 -20.56
CA LEU A 210 18.48 25.97 -21.22
C LEU A 210 18.27 26.83 -22.47
N PHE A 211 17.26 26.52 -23.27
CA PHE A 211 16.89 27.29 -24.45
C PHE A 211 16.46 28.72 -24.10
N VAL A 212 15.63 28.89 -23.06
CA VAL A 212 15.21 30.21 -22.56
C VAL A 212 16.43 31.00 -22.08
N ALA A 213 17.34 30.37 -21.32
CA ALA A 213 18.56 31.01 -20.85
C ALA A 213 19.45 31.50 -22.02
N VAL A 214 19.72 30.64 -23.01
CA VAL A 214 20.51 31.00 -24.19
C VAL A 214 19.85 32.13 -24.98
N THR A 215 18.54 32.06 -25.18
CA THR A 215 17.79 33.08 -25.90
C THR A 215 17.82 34.42 -25.18
N LEU A 216 17.69 34.42 -23.85
CA LEU A 216 17.79 35.63 -23.03
C LEU A 216 19.19 36.24 -23.09
N THR A 217 20.25 35.43 -22.95
CA THR A 217 21.64 35.89 -23.06
C THR A 217 21.94 36.44 -24.46
N ALA A 218 21.50 35.76 -25.52
CA ALA A 218 21.65 36.25 -26.89
C ALA A 218 20.91 37.58 -27.08
N THR A 219 19.72 37.74 -26.48
CA THR A 219 18.95 38.98 -26.54
C THR A 219 19.63 40.15 -25.85
N LEU A 220 20.27 39.90 -24.71
CA LEU A 220 21.05 40.92 -24.00
C LEU A 220 22.32 41.34 -24.76
N ILE A 221 22.97 40.43 -25.50
CA ILE A 221 24.23 40.70 -26.21
C ILE A 221 23.98 41.29 -27.61
N LEU A 222 23.03 40.74 -28.37
CA LEU A 222 22.81 41.06 -29.78
C LEU A 222 21.68 42.07 -30.02
N GLY A 223 20.88 42.36 -28.99
CA GLY A 223 19.76 43.29 -29.05
C GLY A 223 18.51 42.73 -29.76
N PHE A 224 17.33 43.26 -29.39
CA PHE A 224 16.01 42.75 -29.83
C PHE A 224 15.75 42.83 -31.34
N SER A 225 16.55 43.59 -32.10
CA SER A 225 16.39 43.78 -33.54
C SER A 225 17.17 42.77 -34.39
N SER A 226 17.95 41.86 -33.79
CA SER A 226 18.68 40.88 -34.58
C SER A 226 17.70 39.88 -35.24
N VAL A 227 17.90 39.63 -36.53
CA VAL A 227 17.11 38.65 -37.32
C VAL A 227 17.14 37.27 -36.66
N PHE A 228 18.27 36.92 -36.04
CA PHE A 228 18.43 35.68 -35.31
C PHE A 228 17.44 35.56 -34.15
N ILE A 229 17.28 36.60 -33.32
CA ILE A 229 16.36 36.59 -32.17
C ILE A 229 14.90 36.54 -32.62
N GLN A 230 14.55 37.23 -33.71
CA GLN A 230 13.19 37.19 -34.26
C GLN A 230 12.81 35.80 -34.78
N VAL A 231 13.72 35.10 -35.46
CA VAL A 231 13.50 33.72 -35.95
C VAL A 231 13.35 32.76 -34.76
N VAL A 232 14.24 32.84 -33.78
CA VAL A 232 14.21 31.99 -32.57
C VAL A 232 12.92 32.21 -31.77
N SER A 233 12.49 33.45 -31.60
CA SER A 233 11.25 33.81 -30.89
C SER A 233 10.00 33.29 -31.60
N THR A 234 9.97 33.39 -32.93
CA THR A 234 8.84 32.89 -33.75
C THR A 234 8.72 31.37 -33.65
N ILE A 235 9.83 30.65 -33.81
CA ILE A 235 9.86 29.18 -33.69
C ILE A 235 9.46 28.76 -32.27
N GLY A 236 9.99 29.43 -31.24
CA GLY A 236 9.63 29.15 -29.84
C GLY A 236 8.15 29.37 -29.55
N THR A 237 7.54 30.42 -30.11
CA THR A 237 6.11 30.71 -29.93
C THR A 237 5.23 29.66 -30.61
N VAL A 238 5.58 29.27 -31.85
CA VAL A 238 4.86 28.22 -32.58
C VAL A 238 4.94 26.87 -31.83
N LEU A 239 6.13 26.49 -31.38
CA LEU A 239 6.32 25.26 -30.59
C LEU A 239 5.58 25.34 -29.24
N GLY A 240 5.57 26.50 -28.59
CA GLY A 240 4.82 26.73 -27.36
C GLY A 240 3.31 26.53 -27.53
N ILE A 241 2.74 27.07 -28.62
CA ILE A 241 1.32 26.89 -28.97
C ILE A 241 1.01 25.42 -29.25
N ILE A 242 1.84 24.73 -30.04
CA ILE A 242 1.66 23.29 -30.34
C ILE A 242 1.73 22.46 -29.06
N SER A 243 2.68 22.75 -28.17
CA SER A 243 2.84 22.04 -26.90
C SER A 243 1.64 22.27 -25.98
N PHE A 244 1.17 23.52 -25.86
CA PHE A 244 -0.04 23.86 -25.11
C PHE A 244 -1.27 23.13 -25.66
N PHE A 245 -1.41 23.08 -26.99
CA PHE A 245 -2.50 22.36 -27.64
C PHE A 245 -2.46 20.85 -27.35
N LEU A 246 -1.29 20.22 -27.43
CA LEU A 246 -1.14 18.78 -27.16
C LEU A 246 -1.35 18.40 -25.69
N VAL A 247 -1.04 19.30 -24.75
CA VAL A 247 -1.30 19.09 -23.31
C VAL A 247 -2.80 19.20 -22.98
N TYR A 248 -3.50 20.17 -23.56
CA TYR A 248 -4.94 20.37 -23.30
C TYR A 248 -5.86 19.50 -24.16
N PHE A 249 -5.41 19.12 -25.36
CA PHE A 249 -6.10 18.23 -26.28
C PHE A 249 -5.20 17.03 -26.62
N PRO A 250 -4.95 16.15 -25.64
CA PRO A 250 -4.11 14.97 -25.89
C PRO A 250 -4.77 14.15 -26.99
N VAL A 251 -4.00 13.87 -28.05
CA VAL A 251 -4.44 13.01 -29.16
C VAL A 251 -4.71 11.62 -28.57
N ARG A 252 -5.99 11.34 -28.28
CA ARG A 252 -6.42 10.01 -27.87
C ARG A 252 -6.41 9.15 -29.13
N GLY A 253 -5.41 8.29 -29.25
CA GLY A 253 -5.41 7.24 -30.27
C GLY A 253 -6.70 6.42 -30.18
N LYS A 254 -7.29 6.12 -31.34
CA LYS A 254 -8.35 5.11 -31.44
C LYS A 254 -7.80 3.73 -31.16
#